data_AF-A0A3B8PUA5-F1
#
_entry.id   AF-A0A3B8PUA5-F1
#
_cell.length_a   1.000
_cell.length_b   1.000
_cell.length_c   1.000
_cell.angle_alpha   90.00
_cell.angle_beta   90.00
_cell.angle_gamma   90.00
#
_symmetry.space_group_name_H-M   'P 1'
#
loop_
_entity.id
_entity.type
_entity.pdbx_description
1 polymer ?
#
loop_
_entity_poly.entity_id
_entity_poly.type
_entity_poly.pdbx_seq_one_letter_code
_entity_poly.pdbx_strand_id
1 'polypeptide(L)'
;MAVPDDATSGKIKVVTPGGSDESVTTFSVRGPEPTITSFTPASGGPGTQVILTGANFQTTTNVTFNGVRAIFTLVQLTNLQATVPANATTGPIRVSNPDGSAQTTTDFVVGTSADVRVTITGSPNPAVAFGPLVYNIQAFNNGPLP
;
A
#
# COMPACT_ATOMS: atom_id res chain seq x y z
N MET A 1 -29.49 -2.47 -21.71
CA MET A 1 -30.19 -1.81 -20.59
C MET A 1 -29.23 -1.77 -19.43
N ALA A 2 -28.99 -0.60 -18.85
CA ALA A 2 -28.14 -0.43 -17.67
C ALA A 2 -29.04 -0.15 -16.46
N VAL A 3 -28.58 -0.56 -15.28
CA VAL A 3 -29.21 -0.20 -14.01
C VAL A 3 -28.91 1.28 -13.75
N PRO A 4 -29.89 2.11 -13.32
CA PRO A 4 -29.64 3.50 -12.94
C PRO A 4 -28.61 3.66 -11.82
N ASP A 5 -27.85 4.76 -11.82
CA ASP A 5 -26.75 5.02 -10.87
C ASP A 5 -27.20 5.15 -9.40
N ASP A 6 -28.50 5.39 -9.17
CA ASP A 6 -29.14 5.51 -7.86
C ASP A 6 -29.89 4.23 -7.43
N ALA A 7 -29.78 3.15 -8.20
CA ALA A 7 -30.42 1.90 -7.86
C ALA A 7 -29.88 1.35 -6.54
N THR A 8 -30.79 1.01 -5.65
CA THR A 8 -30.47 0.34 -4.39
C THR A 8 -30.70 -1.16 -4.53
N SER A 9 -29.92 -1.95 -3.78
CA SER A 9 -30.18 -3.38 -3.68
C SER A 9 -31.55 -3.62 -3.07
N GLY A 10 -32.36 -4.47 -3.70
CA GLY A 10 -33.75 -4.66 -3.30
C GLY A 10 -34.44 -5.73 -4.12
N LYS A 11 -35.67 -6.09 -3.74
CA LYS A 11 -36.51 -6.93 -4.59
C LYS A 11 -36.97 -6.13 -5.80
N ILE A 12 -37.05 -6.80 -6.94
CA ILE A 12 -37.61 -6.22 -8.15
C ILE A 12 -39.12 -6.34 -8.03
N LYS A 13 -39.82 -5.21 -7.96
CA LYS A 13 -41.29 -5.15 -7.97
C LYS A 13 -41.79 -4.90 -9.38
N VAL A 14 -42.67 -5.77 -9.87
CA VAL A 14 -43.38 -5.59 -11.14
C VAL A 14 -44.82 -5.20 -10.81
N VAL A 15 -45.32 -4.13 -11.43
CA VAL A 15 -46.70 -3.66 -11.27
C VAL A 15 -47.42 -3.76 -12.61
N THR A 16 -48.60 -4.37 -12.61
CA THR A 16 -49.52 -4.46 -13.74
C THR A 16 -50.88 -3.89 -13.32
N PRO A 17 -51.80 -3.59 -14.25
CA PRO A 17 -53.17 -3.22 -13.88
C PRO A 17 -53.90 -4.26 -13.00
N GLY A 18 -53.48 -5.54 -13.05
CA GLY A 18 -54.05 -6.63 -12.26
C GLY A 18 -53.41 -6.85 -10.88
N GLY A 19 -52.40 -6.05 -10.50
CA GLY A 19 -51.69 -6.17 -9.23
C GLY A 19 -50.18 -6.11 -9.37
N SER A 20 -49.48 -6.38 -8.26
CA SER A 20 -48.02 -6.37 -8.22
C SER A 20 -47.46 -7.66 -7.64
N ASP A 21 -46.29 -8.05 -8.14
CA ASP A 21 -45.51 -9.16 -7.59
C ASP A 21 -44.07 -8.71 -7.37
N GLU A 22 -43.35 -9.41 -6.49
CA GLU A 22 -41.96 -9.14 -6.16
C GLU A 22 -41.09 -10.36 -6.43
N SER A 23 -39.84 -10.12 -6.85
CA SER A 23 -38.87 -11.20 -6.98
C SER A 23 -38.66 -11.93 -5.65
N VAL A 24 -38.48 -13.25 -5.72
CA VAL A 24 -38.22 -14.09 -4.54
C VAL A 24 -36.87 -13.71 -3.91
N THR A 25 -35.87 -13.45 -4.75
CA THR A 25 -34.52 -13.06 -4.35
C THR A 25 -34.29 -11.57 -4.52
N THR A 26 -33.42 -11.02 -3.67
CA THR A 26 -32.94 -9.64 -3.79
C THR A 26 -32.03 -9.49 -5.00
N PHE A 27 -32.25 -8.44 -5.78
CA PHE A 27 -31.30 -7.96 -6.79
C PHE A 27 -30.21 -7.14 -6.09
N SER A 28 -28.94 -7.50 -6.30
CA SER A 28 -27.80 -6.81 -5.71
C SER A 28 -27.20 -5.79 -6.68
N VAL A 29 -27.19 -4.53 -6.28
CA VAL A 29 -26.39 -3.48 -6.92
C VAL A 29 -25.04 -3.44 -6.20
N ARG A 30 -23.96 -3.69 -6.95
CA ARG A 30 -22.59 -3.66 -6.42
C ARG A 30 -22.04 -2.25 -6.56
N GLY A 31 -21.35 -1.77 -5.52
CA GLY A 31 -20.62 -0.51 -5.57
C GLY A 31 -19.40 -0.60 -6.49
N PRO A 32 -18.65 0.50 -6.63
CA PRO A 32 -17.45 0.48 -7.46
C PRO A 32 -16.28 -0.22 -6.76
N GLU A 33 -15.53 -1.02 -7.52
CA GLU A 33 -14.29 -1.65 -7.03
C GLU A 33 -13.22 -0.57 -6.73
N PRO A 34 -12.26 -0.82 -5.81
CA PRO A 34 -11.18 0.13 -5.59
C PRO A 34 -10.29 0.19 -6.83
N THR A 35 -9.68 1.34 -7.08
CA THR A 35 -8.63 1.47 -8.10
C THR A 35 -7.37 1.99 -7.44
N ILE A 36 -6.20 1.55 -7.94
CA ILE A 36 -4.90 2.04 -7.47
C ILE A 36 -4.18 2.59 -8.69
N THR A 37 -3.91 3.89 -8.70
CA THR A 37 -3.21 4.58 -9.79
C THR A 37 -1.72 4.69 -9.52
N SER A 38 -1.34 4.90 -8.26
CA SER A 38 0.05 5.00 -7.84
C SER A 38 0.20 4.73 -6.34
N PHE A 39 1.44 4.55 -5.89
CA PHE A 39 1.78 4.49 -4.48
C PHE A 39 3.15 5.11 -4.23
N THR A 40 3.36 5.65 -3.02
CA THR A 40 4.64 6.23 -2.61
C THR A 40 4.84 6.07 -1.10
N PRO A 41 6.06 5.75 -0.63
CA PRO A 41 7.26 5.41 -1.41
C PRO A 41 7.13 4.05 -2.13
N ALA A 42 8.00 3.81 -3.13
CA ALA A 42 8.05 2.54 -3.87
C ALA A 42 8.78 1.42 -3.10
N SER A 43 9.49 1.78 -2.02
CA SER A 43 10.24 0.87 -1.18
C SER A 43 10.21 1.31 0.29
N GLY A 44 10.43 0.35 1.19
CA GLY A 44 10.52 0.60 2.62
C GLY A 44 10.48 -0.68 3.46
N GLY A 45 10.96 -0.57 4.70
CA GLY A 45 10.93 -1.66 5.66
C GLY A 45 9.61 -1.69 6.46
N PRO A 46 9.44 -2.67 7.35
CA PRO A 46 8.37 -2.68 8.35
C PRO A 46 8.16 -1.30 9.01
N GLY A 47 6.91 -0.90 9.19
CA GLY A 47 6.55 0.39 9.78
C GLY A 47 6.56 1.58 8.82
N THR A 48 7.09 1.42 7.60
CA THR A 48 7.02 2.48 6.57
C THR A 48 5.57 2.80 6.24
N GLN A 49 5.22 4.09 6.19
CA GLN A 49 3.91 4.55 5.75
C GLN A 49 3.91 4.72 4.22
N VAL A 50 3.05 3.98 3.55
CA VAL A 50 2.84 4.02 2.10
C VAL A 50 1.50 4.68 1.82
N ILE A 51 1.50 5.71 0.98
CA ILE A 51 0.29 6.35 0.48
C ILE A 51 -0.07 5.73 -0.86
N LEU A 52 -1.24 5.11 -0.94
CA LEU A 52 -1.84 4.64 -2.19
C LEU A 52 -2.78 5.70 -2.71
N THR A 53 -2.61 6.08 -3.98
CA THR A 53 -3.50 7.01 -4.69
C THR A 53 -4.43 6.21 -5.60
N GLY A 54 -5.70 6.61 -5.68
CA GLY A 54 -6.70 5.88 -6.45
C GLY A 54 -8.12 6.38 -6.22
N ALA A 55 -9.10 5.49 -6.33
CA ALA A 55 -10.52 5.79 -6.10
C ALA A 55 -11.24 4.67 -5.35
N ASN A 56 -12.44 4.99 -4.84
CA ASN A 56 -13.36 4.08 -4.15
C ASN A 56 -12.77 3.43 -2.88
N PHE A 57 -11.88 4.14 -2.18
CA PHE A 57 -11.27 3.63 -0.96
C PHE A 57 -12.17 3.72 0.29
N GLN A 58 -13.31 4.40 0.22
CA GLN A 58 -14.22 4.61 1.36
C GLN A 58 -14.75 3.30 1.97
N THR A 59 -14.95 2.28 1.14
CA THR A 59 -15.46 0.97 1.56
C THR A 59 -14.35 -0.06 1.74
N THR A 60 -13.08 0.36 1.76
CA THR A 60 -11.94 -0.55 1.93
C THR A 60 -12.05 -1.31 3.24
N THR A 61 -11.97 -2.64 3.16
CA THR A 61 -12.01 -3.53 4.32
C THR A 61 -10.65 -4.16 4.62
N ASN A 62 -9.76 -4.24 3.61
CA ASN A 62 -8.48 -4.91 3.77
C ASN A 62 -7.42 -4.40 2.78
N VAL A 63 -6.20 -4.21 3.30
CA VAL A 63 -4.99 -3.89 2.52
C VAL A 63 -3.92 -4.92 2.86
N THR A 64 -3.21 -5.43 1.84
CA THR A 64 -2.13 -6.39 2.03
C THR A 64 -0.90 -6.06 1.21
N PHE A 65 0.29 -6.28 1.78
CA PHE A 65 1.57 -6.28 1.07
C PHE A 65 1.95 -7.72 0.75
N ASN A 66 1.90 -8.11 -0.52
CA ASN A 66 2.14 -9.48 -0.98
C ASN A 66 1.42 -10.56 -0.14
N GLY A 67 0.14 -10.34 0.17
CA GLY A 67 -0.68 -11.25 0.99
C GLY A 67 -0.60 -11.05 2.50
N VAL A 68 0.33 -10.23 3.00
CA VAL A 68 0.44 -9.92 4.44
C VAL A 68 -0.42 -8.71 4.78
N ARG A 69 -1.35 -8.88 5.70
CA ARG A 69 -2.31 -7.84 6.11
C ARG A 69 -1.61 -6.64 6.77
N ALA A 70 -1.94 -5.45 6.29
CA ALA A 70 -1.47 -4.17 6.80
C ALA A 70 -2.53 -3.48 7.66
N ILE A 71 -2.07 -2.58 8.53
CA ILE A 71 -2.90 -1.54 9.13
C ILE A 71 -3.01 -0.41 8.10
N PHE A 72 -4.19 0.16 7.95
CA PHE A 72 -4.41 1.26 7.03
C PHE A 72 -5.42 2.26 7.58
N THR A 73 -5.32 3.49 7.08
CA THR A 73 -6.20 4.61 7.41
C THR A 73 -6.58 5.32 6.12
N LEU A 74 -7.87 5.61 5.95
CA LEU A 74 -8.33 6.46 4.85
C LEU A 74 -8.00 7.92 5.17
N VAL A 75 -7.08 8.52 4.42
CA VAL A 75 -6.68 9.92 4.61
C VAL A 75 -7.62 10.86 3.87
N GLN A 76 -8.01 10.47 2.66
CA GLN A 76 -8.97 11.16 1.80
C GLN A 76 -9.59 10.16 0.83
N LEU A 77 -10.68 10.54 0.15
CA LEU A 77 -11.45 9.63 -0.72
C LEU A 77 -10.60 8.91 -1.78
N THR A 78 -9.52 9.55 -2.21
CA THR A 78 -8.57 9.08 -3.23
C THR A 78 -7.21 8.69 -2.69
N ASN A 79 -6.96 8.80 -1.38
CA ASN A 79 -5.69 8.40 -0.78
C ASN A 79 -5.87 7.56 0.48
N LEU A 80 -5.25 6.39 0.44
CA LEU A 80 -5.25 5.40 1.50
C LEU A 80 -3.83 5.27 2.03
N GLN A 81 -3.64 5.51 3.33
CA GLN A 81 -2.35 5.27 3.97
C GLN A 81 -2.32 3.83 4.49
N ALA A 82 -1.29 3.06 4.15
CA ALA A 82 -1.08 1.71 4.65
C ALA A 82 0.33 1.60 5.27
N THR A 83 0.44 0.92 6.40
CA THR A 83 1.71 0.67 7.07
C THR A 83 2.25 -0.69 6.68
N VAL A 84 3.52 -0.74 6.24
CA VAL A 84 4.19 -2.01 5.88
C VAL A 84 4.23 -2.93 7.10
N PRO A 85 3.66 -4.14 7.04
CA PRO A 85 3.65 -5.06 8.17
C PRO A 85 5.03 -5.70 8.39
N ALA A 86 5.28 -6.19 9.61
CA ALA A 86 6.58 -6.76 10.02
C ALA A 86 7.07 -7.93 9.14
N ASN A 87 6.14 -8.75 8.64
CA ASN A 87 6.45 -9.93 7.83
C ASN A 87 6.21 -9.68 6.33
N ALA A 88 6.11 -8.42 5.89
CA ALA A 88 5.93 -8.11 4.48
C ALA A 88 7.10 -8.64 3.64
N THR A 89 6.80 -9.03 2.42
CA THR A 89 7.81 -9.38 1.40
C THR A 89 7.59 -8.51 0.17
N THR A 90 8.62 -8.30 -0.63
CA THR A 90 8.51 -7.61 -1.92
C THR A 90 7.42 -8.24 -2.78
N GLY A 91 6.55 -7.39 -3.33
CA GLY A 91 5.43 -7.82 -4.15
C GLY A 91 4.35 -6.75 -4.23
N PRO A 92 3.20 -7.07 -4.85
CA PRO A 92 2.15 -6.10 -5.08
C PRO A 92 1.44 -5.71 -3.78
N ILE A 93 0.94 -4.47 -3.74
CA ILE A 93 0.00 -4.04 -2.72
C ILE A 93 -1.41 -4.31 -3.24
N ARG A 94 -2.26 -4.96 -2.44
CA ARG A 94 -3.66 -5.24 -2.77
C ARG A 94 -4.58 -4.47 -1.83
N VAL A 95 -5.59 -3.82 -2.41
CA VAL A 95 -6.69 -3.17 -1.69
C VAL A 95 -7.99 -3.90 -2.04
N SER A 96 -8.83 -4.15 -1.04
CA SER A 96 -10.10 -4.85 -1.22
C SER A 96 -11.23 -4.18 -0.46
N ASN A 97 -12.40 -4.14 -1.09
CA ASN A 97 -13.69 -3.75 -0.52
C ASN A 97 -14.72 -4.87 -0.81
N PRO A 98 -15.96 -4.80 -0.30
CA PRO A 98 -17.00 -5.79 -0.61
C PRO A 98 -17.28 -5.92 -2.12
N ASP A 99 -17.02 -4.84 -2.84
CA ASP A 99 -17.25 -4.70 -4.26
C ASP A 99 -16.09 -5.19 -5.13
N GLY A 100 -14.97 -5.67 -4.59
CA GLY A 100 -13.87 -6.20 -5.37
C GLY A 100 -12.48 -5.88 -4.83
N SER A 101 -11.49 -5.90 -5.71
CA SER A 101 -10.11 -5.61 -5.33
C SER A 101 -9.27 -5.08 -6.47
N ALA A 102 -8.31 -4.21 -6.12
CA ALA A 102 -7.25 -3.76 -7.00
C ALA A 102 -5.88 -4.14 -6.46
N GLN A 103 -4.94 -4.32 -7.37
CA GLN A 103 -3.52 -4.52 -7.08
C GLN A 103 -2.69 -3.45 -7.79
N THR A 104 -1.56 -3.10 -7.20
CA THR A 104 -0.56 -2.25 -7.86
C THR A 104 0.00 -2.96 -9.09
N THR A 105 0.32 -2.18 -10.13
CA THR A 105 0.94 -2.69 -11.36
C THR A 105 2.43 -2.95 -11.21
N THR A 106 3.07 -2.30 -10.24
CA THR A 106 4.46 -2.52 -9.85
C THR A 106 4.54 -3.00 -8.41
N ASP A 107 5.58 -3.75 -8.09
CA ASP A 107 5.82 -4.25 -6.75
C ASP A 107 6.26 -3.13 -5.80
N PHE A 108 5.80 -3.21 -4.57
CA PHE A 108 6.44 -2.51 -3.45
C PHE A 108 7.67 -3.32 -3.03
N VAL A 109 8.83 -2.66 -3.00
CA VAL A 109 10.08 -3.30 -2.60
C VAL A 109 10.19 -3.26 -1.08
N VAL A 110 10.02 -4.40 -0.44
CA VAL A 110 10.30 -4.53 1.00
C VAL A 110 11.81 -4.59 1.16
N GLY A 111 12.36 -3.45 1.54
CA GLY A 111 13.78 -3.25 1.73
C GLY A 111 13.95 -2.46 3.01
N THR A 112 14.77 -2.96 3.89
CA THR A 112 15.11 -2.24 5.11
C THR A 112 16.29 -1.33 4.80
N SER A 113 16.26 -0.09 5.32
CA SER A 113 17.25 0.93 5.00
C SER A 113 18.62 0.50 5.54
N ALA A 114 19.65 0.52 4.69
CA ALA A 114 21.01 0.24 5.13
C ALA A 114 21.60 1.47 5.82
N ASP A 115 22.01 1.33 7.09
CA ASP A 115 22.81 2.34 7.81
C ASP A 115 24.25 2.23 7.34
N VAL A 116 24.54 2.78 6.15
CA VAL A 116 25.92 2.95 5.67
C VAL A 116 26.48 4.22 6.28
N ARG A 117 27.46 4.08 7.17
CA ARG A 117 28.22 5.20 7.73
C ARG A 117 29.71 5.00 7.56
N VAL A 118 30.42 6.10 7.37
CA VAL A 118 31.88 6.12 7.21
C VAL A 118 32.47 6.92 8.35
N THR A 119 33.50 6.38 9.01
CA THR A 119 34.19 7.06 10.11
C THR A 119 35.70 6.98 9.93
N ILE A 120 36.39 8.11 10.07
CA ILE A 120 37.85 8.15 10.17
C ILE A 120 38.22 7.69 11.58
N THR A 121 38.97 6.61 11.68
CA THR A 121 39.34 5.99 12.96
C THR A 121 40.81 6.17 13.34
N GLY A 122 41.61 6.69 12.41
CA GLY A 122 42.99 7.06 12.65
C GLY A 122 43.36 8.30 11.85
N SER A 123 43.85 9.30 12.56
CA SER A 123 44.56 10.43 11.95
C SER A 123 46.05 10.10 11.86
N PRO A 124 46.75 10.55 10.80
CA PRO A 124 48.20 10.38 10.71
C PRO A 124 48.88 11.12 11.88
N ASN A 125 49.49 10.36 12.80
CA ASN A 125 50.25 10.92 13.92
C ASN A 125 51.48 10.04 14.23
N PRO A 126 52.72 10.57 14.15
CA PRO A 126 53.05 11.94 13.74
C PRO A 126 52.90 12.14 12.23
N ALA A 127 52.31 13.28 11.83
CA ALA A 127 52.30 13.72 10.44
C ALA A 127 53.67 14.33 10.09
N VAL A 128 54.39 13.71 9.15
CA VAL A 128 55.65 14.25 8.62
C VAL A 128 55.37 15.22 7.46
N ALA A 129 55.97 16.42 7.51
CA ALA A 129 55.86 17.39 6.44
C ALA A 129 56.35 16.79 5.11
N PHE A 130 55.56 16.93 4.06
CA PHE A 130 55.83 16.39 2.73
C PHE A 130 55.89 14.84 2.64
N GLY A 131 55.53 14.11 3.70
CA GLY A 131 55.35 12.66 3.68
C GLY A 131 53.91 12.23 3.42
N PRO A 132 53.65 10.95 3.07
CA PRO A 132 52.29 10.46 2.84
C PRO A 132 51.49 10.43 4.14
N LEU A 133 50.28 11.01 4.11
CA LEU A 133 49.31 10.93 5.20
C LEU A 133 48.47 9.66 5.03
N VAL A 134 48.56 8.73 5.98
CA VAL A 134 47.76 7.50 6.00
C VAL A 134 46.61 7.66 6.99
N TYR A 135 45.39 7.47 6.50
CA TYR A 135 44.16 7.48 7.30
C TYR A 135 43.57 6.08 7.34
N ASN A 136 43.02 5.70 8.50
CA ASN A 136 42.19 4.50 8.61
C ASN A 136 40.73 4.91 8.50
N ILE A 137 40.03 4.32 7.53
CA ILE A 137 38.58 4.52 7.33
C ILE A 137 37.88 3.22 7.72
N GLN A 138 36.88 3.32 8.58
CA GLN A 138 35.93 2.24 8.83
C GLN A 138 34.62 2.57 8.14
N ALA A 139 34.16 1.66 7.27
CA ALA A 139 32.81 1.67 6.75
C ALA A 139 31.97 0.69 7.58
N PHE A 140 30.87 1.17 8.13
CA PHE A 140 29.87 0.34 8.77
C PHE A 140 28.68 0.20 7.85
N ASN A 141 28.22 -1.02 7.69
CA ASN A 141 26.91 -1.33 7.15
C ASN A 141 26.31 -2.36 8.11
N ASN A 142 25.37 -1.91 8.95
CA ASN A 142 24.67 -2.82 9.86
C ASN A 142 23.64 -3.70 9.14
N GLY A 143 23.60 -3.63 7.82
CA GLY A 143 22.59 -4.25 7.00
C GLY A 143 21.24 -3.59 7.21
N PRO A 144 20.19 -4.19 6.64
CA PRO A 144 18.83 -3.81 6.95
C PRO A 144 18.52 -3.90 8.47
N LEU A 145 18.10 -2.81 9.12
CA LEU A 145 17.49 -2.84 10.46
C LEU A 145 16.22 -3.72 10.47
N PRO A 146 16.04 -4.63 11.45
CA PRO A 146 14.83 -5.45 11.56
C PRO A 146 13.57 -4.64 11.87
#